data_AF-S4RZK8-F1
#
_entry.id   AF-S4RZK8-F1
#
_cell.length_a   1.000
_cell.length_b   1.000
_cell.length_c   1.000
_cell.angle_alpha   90.00
_cell.angle_beta   90.00
_cell.angle_gamma   90.00
#
_symmetry.space_group_name_H-M   'P 1'
#
loop_
_entity.id
_entity.type
_entity.pdbx_description
1 polymer ?
#
loop_
_entity_poly.entity_id
_entity_poly.type
_entity_poly.pdbx_seq_one_letter_code
_entity_poly.pdbx_strand_id
1 'polypeptide(L)'
;QLSPCERCRCESNGEVACVVAECSDPECVNPLYEPEQCCPICKNGGNCYAGTRIIPAGREVKVDSCTVCICPSPGGGGHSDRQATCVKRECQRS
;
A
#
# COMPACT_ATOMS: atom_id res chain seq x y z
N GLN A 1 15.16 -9.55 -22.73
CA GLN A 1 15.46 -8.90 -21.44
C GLN A 1 14.56 -9.54 -20.41
N LEU A 2 15.08 -9.99 -19.25
CA LEU A 2 14.26 -10.61 -18.21
C LEU A 2 13.42 -9.55 -17.50
N SER A 3 12.25 -9.96 -16.98
CA SER A 3 11.47 -9.07 -16.12
C SER A 3 12.20 -8.84 -14.79
N PRO A 4 11.98 -7.71 -14.10
CA PRO A 4 12.54 -7.49 -12.77
C PRO A 4 12.13 -8.55 -11.72
N CYS A 5 11.03 -9.27 -11.96
CA CYS A 5 10.53 -10.34 -11.09
C CYS A 5 11.10 -11.73 -11.40
N GLU A 6 11.78 -11.89 -12.53
CA GLU A 6 12.24 -13.19 -12.98
C GLU A 6 13.73 -13.36 -12.67
N ARG A 7 14.07 -14.49 -12.03
CA ARG A 7 15.46 -14.90 -11.80
C ARG A 7 15.69 -16.27 -12.41
N CYS A 8 16.69 -16.36 -13.27
CA CYS A 8 17.10 -17.61 -13.89
C CYS A 8 18.48 -18.03 -13.39
N ARG A 9 18.69 -19.34 -13.22
CA ARG A 9 19.99 -19.95 -12.94
C ARG A 9 20.27 -21.10 -13.90
N CYS A 10 21.55 -21.29 -14.21
CA CYS A 10 22.02 -22.46 -14.94
C CYS A 10 22.28 -23.60 -13.95
N GLU A 11 21.68 -24.76 -14.20
CA GLU A 11 21.83 -25.97 -13.40
C GLU A 11 23.04 -26.79 -13.86
N SER A 12 23.52 -27.71 -13.02
CA SER A 12 24.71 -28.54 -13.31
C SER A 12 24.53 -29.50 -14.49
N ASN A 13 23.29 -29.80 -14.88
CA ASN A 13 22.94 -30.59 -16.07
C ASN A 13 22.90 -29.76 -17.37
N GLY A 14 23.17 -28.46 -17.30
CA GLY A 14 23.12 -27.54 -18.44
C GLY A 14 21.73 -26.98 -18.75
N GLU A 15 20.71 -27.32 -17.96
CA GLU A 15 19.38 -26.73 -18.10
C GLU A 15 19.30 -25.36 -17.42
N VAL A 16 18.38 -24.51 -17.88
CA VAL A 16 18.10 -23.21 -17.29
C VAL A 16 16.80 -23.31 -16.50
N ALA A 17 16.86 -23.03 -15.20
CA ALA A 17 15.70 -22.95 -14.33
C ALA A 17 15.40 -21.49 -13.98
N CYS A 18 14.16 -21.04 -14.22
CA CYS A 18 13.71 -19.69 -13.91
C CYS A 18 12.59 -19.72 -12.87
N VAL A 19 12.60 -18.73 -11.97
CA VAL A 19 11.54 -18.49 -10.99
C VAL A 19 11.03 -17.07 -11.15
N VAL A 20 9.71 -16.91 -11.04
CA VAL A 20 9.04 -15.61 -11.04
C VAL A 20 8.58 -15.32 -9.62
N ALA A 21 8.99 -14.17 -9.09
CA ALA A 21 8.56 -13.74 -7.76
C ALA A 21 7.13 -13.19 -7.80
N GLU A 22 6.31 -13.59 -6.84
CA GLU A 22 5.01 -12.98 -6.56
C GLU A 22 5.17 -11.87 -5.52
N CYS A 23 4.42 -10.78 -5.69
CA CYS A 23 4.46 -9.63 -4.80
C CYS A 23 3.36 -9.69 -3.76
N SER A 24 3.68 -9.27 -2.53
CA SER A 24 2.67 -9.05 -1.49
C SER A 24 1.77 -7.88 -1.85
N ASP A 25 0.55 -7.90 -1.35
CA ASP A 25 -0.38 -6.78 -1.48
C ASP A 25 0.21 -5.49 -0.88
N PRO A 26 0.23 -4.37 -1.61
CA PRO A 26 0.80 -3.11 -1.14
C PRO A 26 0.13 -2.62 0.14
N GLU A 27 0.92 -2.00 1.02
CA GLU A 27 0.41 -1.42 2.26
C GLU A 27 -0.31 -0.07 2.09
N CYS A 28 -0.37 0.44 0.88
CA CYS A 28 -0.90 1.74 0.51
C CYS A 28 -1.88 1.62 -0.67
N VAL A 29 -2.78 2.59 -0.79
CA VAL A 29 -3.72 2.67 -1.92
C VAL A 29 -3.11 3.34 -3.16
N ASN A 30 -1.88 3.87 -3.04
CA ASN A 30 -1.14 4.52 -4.11
C ASN A 30 0.29 3.97 -4.26
N PRO A 31 0.44 2.66 -4.55
CA PRO A 31 1.75 2.07 -4.82
C PRO A 31 2.40 2.71 -6.05
N LEU A 32 3.72 2.78 -6.03
CA LEU A 32 4.53 3.17 -7.19
C LEU A 32 5.17 1.92 -7.80
N TYR A 33 5.13 1.82 -9.13
CA TYR A 33 5.77 0.75 -9.91
C TYR A 33 6.94 1.35 -10.68
N GLU A 34 8.16 1.03 -10.25
CA GLU A 34 9.38 1.52 -10.91
C GLU A 34 9.90 0.48 -11.92
N PRO A 35 10.44 0.90 -13.07
CA PRO A 35 10.81 -0.02 -14.16
C PRO A 35 11.80 -1.14 -13.79
N GLU A 36 12.67 -0.92 -12.81
CA GLU A 36 13.69 -1.89 -12.40
C GLU A 36 13.31 -2.69 -11.14
N GLN A 37 12.13 -2.45 -10.58
CA GLN A 37 11.66 -3.14 -9.38
C GLN A 37 10.66 -4.22 -9.74
N CYS A 38 10.79 -5.39 -9.11
CA CYS A 38 9.78 -6.43 -9.25
C CYS A 38 8.43 -6.00 -8.63
N CYS A 39 8.48 -5.54 -7.39
CA CYS A 39 7.28 -5.28 -6.60
C CYS A 39 7.03 -3.79 -6.39
N PRO A 40 5.75 -3.39 -6.31
CA PRO A 40 5.39 -2.02 -6.00
C PRO A 40 5.91 -1.58 -4.63
N ILE A 41 6.19 -0.28 -4.51
CA ILE A 41 6.63 0.33 -3.26
C ILE A 41 5.62 1.36 -2.74
N CYS A 42 5.49 1.41 -1.42
CA CYS A 42 4.76 2.46 -0.71
C CYS A 42 5.74 3.50 -0.18
N LYS A 43 6.10 4.49 -1.02
CA LYS A 43 7.14 5.49 -0.70
C LYS A 43 6.95 6.22 0.63
N ASN A 44 5.69 6.45 1.03
CA ASN A 44 5.33 7.15 2.26
C ASN A 44 4.79 6.21 3.35
N GLY A 45 5.01 4.89 3.21
CA GLY A 45 4.46 3.86 4.09
C GLY A 45 2.96 3.61 3.84
N GLY A 46 2.36 2.84 4.76
CA GLY A 46 0.96 2.45 4.67
C GLY A 46 -0.01 3.62 4.73
N ASN A 47 -1.07 3.56 3.93
CA ASN A 47 -2.10 4.59 3.87
C ASN A 47 -3.45 4.05 3.39
N CYS A 48 -4.49 4.84 3.61
CA CYS A 48 -5.88 4.50 3.33
C CYS A 48 -6.60 5.68 2.67
N TYR A 49 -7.74 5.40 2.03
CA TYR A 49 -8.68 6.43 1.60
C TYR A 49 -9.54 6.93 2.77
N ALA A 50 -9.68 8.24 2.89
CA ALA A 50 -10.69 8.93 3.70
C ALA A 50 -11.58 9.73 2.75
N GLY A 51 -12.62 9.07 2.22
CA GLY A 51 -13.38 9.59 1.09
C GLY A 51 -12.50 9.62 -0.17
N THR A 52 -12.26 10.81 -0.71
CA THR A 52 -11.39 11.02 -1.90
C THR A 52 -9.94 11.38 -1.55
N ARG A 53 -9.61 11.52 -0.25
CA ARG A 53 -8.28 11.90 0.22
C ARG A 53 -7.50 10.66 0.66
N ILE A 54 -6.18 10.68 0.51
CA ILE A 54 -5.29 9.66 1.08
C ILE A 54 -4.72 10.18 2.40
N ILE A 55 -4.81 9.37 3.46
CA ILE A 55 -4.25 9.68 4.79
C ILE A 55 -3.26 8.59 5.23
N PRO A 56 -2.17 8.94 5.93
CA PRO A 56 -1.20 7.95 6.42
C PRO A 56 -1.78 7.08 7.55
N ALA A 57 -1.28 5.85 7.64
CA ALA A 57 -1.64 4.91 8.69
C ALA A 57 -1.09 5.33 10.07
N GLY A 58 -1.74 4.83 11.12
CA GLY A 58 -1.27 4.91 12.51
C GLY A 58 -1.50 6.24 13.21
N ARG A 59 -2.24 7.19 12.62
CA ARG A 59 -2.57 8.47 13.27
C ARG A 59 -3.95 8.99 12.91
N GLU A 60 -4.55 9.74 13.83
CA GLU A 60 -5.74 10.55 13.56
C GLU A 60 -5.40 11.76 12.70
N VAL A 61 -6.23 12.03 11.70
CA VAL A 61 -6.09 13.16 10.78
C VAL A 61 -7.43 13.89 10.68
N LYS A 62 -7.44 15.19 10.92
CA LYS A 62 -8.59 16.05 10.67
C LYS A 62 -8.70 16.31 9.16
N VAL A 63 -9.72 15.74 8.51
CA VAL A 63 -9.91 15.82 7.05
C VAL A 63 -10.75 17.01 6.61
N ASP A 64 -11.62 17.51 7.50
CA ASP A 64 -12.35 18.76 7.35
C ASP A 64 -12.60 19.41 8.74
N SER A 65 -13.35 20.51 8.81
CA SER A 65 -13.58 21.22 10.08
C SER A 65 -14.19 20.34 11.18
N CYS A 66 -14.96 19.31 10.81
CA CYS A 66 -15.76 18.48 11.71
C CYS A 66 -15.35 17.01 11.70
N THR A 67 -14.60 16.55 10.71
CA THR A 67 -14.35 15.12 10.52
C THR A 67 -12.90 14.78 10.85
N VAL A 68 -12.72 13.81 11.74
CA VAL A 68 -11.44 13.19 12.06
C VAL A 68 -11.46 11.75 11.57
N CYS A 69 -10.44 11.35 10.83
CA CYS A 69 -10.31 10.00 10.29
C CYS A 69 -9.03 9.34 10.78
N ILE A 70 -9.06 8.03 10.94
CA ILE A 70 -7.89 7.21 11.29
C ILE A 70 -7.76 6.05 10.32
N CYS A 71 -6.56 5.90 9.74
CA CYS A 71 -6.17 4.73 8.98
C CYS A 71 -5.44 3.77 9.95
N PRO A 72 -5.96 2.56 10.19
CA PRO A 72 -5.33 1.61 11.08
C PRO A 72 -3.92 1.22 10.59
N SER A 73 -3.01 0.94 11.53
CA SER A 73 -1.64 0.55 11.21
C SER A 73 -1.59 -0.78 10.44
N PRO A 74 -0.60 -1.00 9.55
CA PRO A 74 -0.42 -2.28 8.89
C PRO A 74 -0.17 -3.37 9.94
N GLY A 75 -0.99 -4.43 9.90
CA GLY A 75 -0.98 -5.52 10.89
C GLY A 75 -2.37 -6.06 11.22
N GLY A 76 -3.44 -5.33 10.87
CA GLY A 76 -4.82 -5.76 11.06
C GLY A 76 -5.57 -5.92 9.73
N GLY A 77 -5.46 -7.08 9.10
CA GLY A 77 -6.40 -7.54 8.07
C GLY A 77 -6.12 -7.01 6.66
N GLY A 78 -5.79 -7.93 5.75
CA GLY A 78 -5.87 -7.68 4.32
C GLY A 78 -7.33 -7.45 3.93
N HIS A 79 -7.65 -6.22 3.56
CA HIS A 79 -8.93 -5.89 2.95
C HIS A 79 -8.64 -5.01 1.72
N SER A 80 -9.11 -5.46 0.56
CA SER A 80 -8.93 -4.80 -0.74
C SER A 80 -9.44 -3.35 -0.79
N ASP A 81 -10.26 -2.95 0.20
CA ASP A 81 -10.72 -1.58 0.36
C ASP A 81 -10.13 -0.98 1.65
N ARG A 82 -8.88 -0.49 1.59
CA ARG A 82 -8.22 0.23 2.68
C ARG A 82 -8.88 1.59 2.90
N GLN A 83 -10.05 1.58 3.55
CA GLN A 83 -10.79 2.78 3.93
C GLN A 83 -10.48 3.15 5.39
N ALA A 84 -10.27 4.43 5.64
CA ALA A 84 -10.12 4.99 6.97
C ALA A 84 -11.46 5.02 7.72
N THR A 85 -11.41 4.84 9.03
CA THR A 85 -12.55 5.05 9.91
C THR A 85 -12.67 6.53 10.24
N CYS A 86 -13.80 7.15 9.92
CA CYS A 86 -14.04 8.58 10.11
C CYS A 86 -15.15 8.86 11.11
N VAL A 87 -14.93 9.82 12.00
CA VAL A 87 -15.91 10.32 12.97
C VAL A 87 -16.17 11.81 12.75
N LYS A 88 -17.45 12.18 12.70
CA LYS A 88 -17.88 13.58 12.72
C LYS A 88 -17.95 14.04 14.17
N ARG A 89 -17.13 15.02 14.54
CA ARG A 89 -17.18 15.75 15.80
C ARG A 89 -18.05 17.00 15.62
N GLU A 90 -18.67 17.48 16.70
CA GLU A 90 -19.46 18.71 16.66
C GLU A 90 -18.53 19.90 16.37
N CYS A 91 -18.57 20.39 15.14
CA CYS A 91 -18.11 21.72 14.85
C CYS A 91 -19.01 22.70 15.57
N GLN A 92 -18.45 23.47 16.51
CA GLN A 92 -19.11 24.71 16.90
C GLN A 92 -19.26 25.55 15.63
N ARG A 93 -20.50 25.69 15.15
CA ARG A 93 -20.87 26.74 14.21
C ARG A 93 -20.61 28.07 14.93
N SER A 94 -19.44 28.65 14.70
CA SER A 94 -19.16 30.05 15.05
C SER A 94 -19.96 30.98 14.16
#